data_AF-A0A7W0FWE0-F1
#
_entry.id   AF-A0A7W0FWE0-F1
#
_cell.length_a   1.000
_cell.length_b   1.000
_cell.length_c   1.000
_cell.angle_alpha   90.00
_cell.angle_beta   90.00
_cell.angle_gamma   90.00
#
_symmetry.space_group_name_H-M   'P 1'
#
loop_
_entity.id
_entity.type
_entity.pdbx_description
1 polymer ?
#
loop_
_entity_poly.entity_id
_entity_poly.type
_entity_poly.pdbx_seq_one_letter_code
_entity_poly.pdbx_strand_id
1 'polypeptide(L)'
;MTKLVITEDLKSSLESYLKKNSSAELLNAYLFFIEQRYNIQPVLFSKDKMIYQSADDAIRLLEQEDKIWHETEIKIGFGNLNVNEQSKKIYICPFSGKVFADNTHPNPQDAIYDWVSRCPENTERVGGLRVKRFYISEDPEVMKSYIAKVKHKAPITKKVFSSVLSGKLFGSKEGVLKDFKQNYLHPMSLAEVQNQNKYQIEEHFLAFIQKHLNEEKVGDFVEALLRIEEFIPYVEKWME
;
A
#
# COMPACT_ATOMS: atom_id res chain seq x y z
N MET A 1 -4.22 32.72 33.73
CA MET A 1 -4.68 32.70 32.32
C MET A 1 -3.47 32.91 31.42
N THR A 2 -2.97 31.85 30.79
CA THR A 2 -1.93 31.96 29.75
C THR A 2 -2.57 32.56 28.51
N LYS A 3 -2.20 33.79 28.14
CA LYS A 3 -2.66 34.44 26.90
C LYS A 3 -2.38 33.51 25.72
N LEU A 4 -3.41 33.18 24.94
CA LEU A 4 -3.24 32.55 23.64
C LEU A 4 -2.42 33.51 22.75
N VAL A 5 -1.29 33.03 22.24
CA VAL A 5 -0.44 33.76 21.29
C VAL A 5 -0.58 33.10 19.92
N ILE A 6 -0.96 33.90 18.93
CA ILE A 6 -1.03 33.53 17.52
C ILE A 6 0.31 33.92 16.90
N THR A 7 1.07 32.94 16.41
CA THR A 7 2.34 33.18 15.73
C THR A 7 2.10 33.72 14.32
N GLU A 8 3.10 34.36 13.71
CA GLU A 8 2.98 34.89 12.34
C GLU A 8 2.62 33.81 11.31
N ASP A 9 3.18 32.61 11.43
CA ASP A 9 2.85 31.49 10.54
C ASP A 9 1.37 31.07 10.65
N LEU A 10 0.85 31.03 11.88
CA LEU A 10 -0.56 30.72 12.13
C LEU A 10 -1.47 31.86 11.66
N LYS A 11 -1.05 33.12 11.86
CA LYS A 11 -1.75 34.31 11.36
C LYS A 11 -1.89 34.25 9.85
N SER A 12 -0.79 34.07 9.12
CA SER A 12 -0.78 33.98 7.66
C SER A 12 -1.66 32.83 7.13
N SER A 13 -1.59 31.67 7.79
CA SER A 13 -2.40 30.49 7.43
C SER A 13 -3.89 30.72 7.67
N LEU A 14 -4.25 31.27 8.83
CA LEU A 14 -5.63 31.58 9.20
C LEU A 14 -6.23 32.68 8.33
N GLU A 15 -5.47 33.74 8.04
CA GLU A 15 -5.89 34.80 7.13
C GLU A 15 -6.13 34.26 5.72
N SER A 16 -5.23 33.42 5.22
CA SER A 16 -5.40 32.75 3.92
C SER A 16 -6.64 31.86 3.89
N TYR A 17 -6.93 31.16 4.98
CA TYR A 17 -8.13 30.32 5.11
C TYR A 17 -9.40 31.17 5.12
N LEU A 18 -9.47 32.23 5.92
CA LEU A 18 -10.64 33.10 6.05
C LEU A 18 -10.91 33.91 4.76
N LYS A 19 -9.87 34.35 4.05
CA LYS A 19 -10.02 34.99 2.74
C LYS A 19 -10.62 34.06 1.70
N LYS A 20 -10.22 32.78 1.71
CA LYS A 20 -10.77 31.75 0.80
C LYS A 20 -12.19 31.33 1.20
N ASN A 21 -12.48 31.35 2.50
CA ASN A 21 -13.76 30.94 3.08
C ASN A 21 -14.40 32.12 3.80
N SER A 22 -14.83 33.14 3.06
CA SER A 22 -15.37 34.39 3.63
C SER A 22 -16.67 34.20 4.43
N SER A 23 -17.34 33.06 4.27
CA SER A 23 -18.51 32.62 5.05
C SER A 23 -18.16 31.57 6.12
N ALA A 24 -16.88 31.38 6.45
CA ALA A 24 -16.49 30.46 7.51
C ALA A 24 -17.13 30.87 8.84
N GLU A 25 -17.78 29.92 9.50
CA GLU A 25 -18.30 30.09 10.85
C GLU A 25 -17.16 30.10 11.87
N LEU A 26 -17.39 30.72 13.04
CA LEU A 26 -16.42 30.80 14.13
C LEU A 26 -15.84 29.42 14.48
N LEU A 27 -16.70 28.41 14.59
CA LEU A 27 -16.28 27.07 14.96
C LEU A 27 -15.36 26.44 13.90
N ASN A 28 -15.68 26.61 12.62
CA ASN A 28 -14.84 26.08 11.53
C ASN A 28 -13.47 26.78 11.47
N ALA A 29 -13.44 28.11 11.67
CA ALA A 29 -12.19 28.86 11.76
C ALA A 29 -11.36 28.43 12.97
N TYR A 30 -12.01 28.17 14.10
CA TYR A 30 -11.36 27.68 15.31
C TYR A 30 -10.79 26.27 15.15
N LEU A 31 -11.55 25.35 14.53
CA LEU A 31 -11.09 24.00 14.24
C LEU A 31 -9.87 24.03 13.32
N PHE A 32 -9.90 24.85 12.25
CA PHE A 32 -8.73 25.06 11.39
C PHE A 32 -7.52 25.60 12.17
N PHE A 33 -7.74 26.56 13.07
CA PHE A 33 -6.67 27.09 13.93
C PHE A 33 -6.04 26.01 14.82
N ILE A 34 -6.86 25.15 15.45
CA ILE A 34 -6.38 24.02 16.27
C ILE A 34 -5.56 23.06 15.41
N GLU A 35 -6.05 22.70 14.22
CA GLU A 35 -5.33 21.79 13.31
C GLU A 35 -3.92 22.30 13.02
N GLN A 36 -3.79 23.57 12.66
CA GLN A 36 -2.49 24.16 12.36
C GLN A 36 -1.63 24.30 13.62
N ARG A 37 -2.22 24.75 14.75
CA ARG A 37 -1.50 24.96 16.00
C ARG A 37 -0.89 23.67 16.57
N TYR A 38 -1.60 22.56 16.46
CA TYR A 38 -1.18 21.27 17.00
C TYR A 38 -0.65 20.32 15.93
N ASN A 39 -0.56 20.77 14.67
CA ASN A 39 -0.16 19.98 13.50
C ASN A 39 -0.95 18.67 13.40
N ILE A 40 -2.26 18.77 13.56
CA ILE A 40 -3.18 17.62 13.52
C ILE A 40 -3.60 17.39 12.07
N GLN A 41 -3.51 16.15 11.63
CA GLN A 41 -3.83 15.73 10.27
C GLN A 41 -4.71 14.48 10.34
N PRO A 42 -6.00 14.65 10.66
CA PRO A 42 -6.89 13.53 10.88
C PRO A 42 -6.95 12.62 9.65
N VAL A 43 -7.04 11.32 9.89
CA VAL A 43 -7.17 10.33 8.83
C VAL A 43 -8.26 9.32 9.16
N LEU A 44 -9.10 9.02 8.17
CA LEU A 44 -10.07 7.94 8.23
C LEU A 44 -9.45 6.65 7.72
N PHE A 45 -9.56 5.61 8.53
CA PHE A 45 -9.37 4.23 8.08
C PHE A 45 -10.73 3.59 7.78
N SER A 46 -11.10 3.58 6.51
CA SER A 46 -12.45 3.18 6.06
C SER A 46 -12.84 1.74 6.41
N LYS A 47 -11.87 0.83 6.52
CA LYS A 47 -12.13 -0.59 6.82
C LYS A 47 -12.66 -0.79 8.24
N ASP A 48 -12.02 -0.15 9.22
CA ASP A 48 -12.42 -0.23 10.62
C ASP A 48 -13.38 0.90 11.01
N LYS A 49 -13.71 1.80 10.06
CA LYS A 49 -14.58 2.96 10.28
C LYS A 49 -14.11 3.84 11.44
N MET A 50 -12.80 3.96 11.59
CA MET A 50 -12.13 4.67 12.69
C MET A 50 -11.37 5.88 12.15
N ILE A 51 -11.45 7.00 12.87
CA ILE A 51 -10.73 8.23 12.59
C ILE A 51 -9.61 8.37 13.62
N TYR A 52 -8.40 8.60 13.14
CA TYR A 52 -7.20 8.82 13.95
C TYR A 52 -6.74 10.27 13.84
N GLN A 53 -6.04 10.76 14.87
CA GLN A 53 -5.47 12.12 14.88
C GLN A 53 -4.43 12.34 13.78
N SER A 54 -3.67 11.30 13.43
CA SER A 54 -2.63 11.35 12.41
C SER A 54 -2.41 9.98 11.75
N ALA A 55 -1.78 9.98 10.58
CA ALA A 55 -1.38 8.74 9.91
C ALA A 55 -0.37 7.93 10.73
N ASP A 56 0.48 8.58 11.51
CA ASP A 56 1.47 7.89 12.35
C ASP A 56 0.82 7.27 13.59
N ASP A 57 -0.17 7.93 14.20
CA ASP A 57 -0.96 7.34 15.29
C ASP A 57 -1.76 6.14 14.82
N ALA A 58 -2.40 6.24 13.63
CA ALA A 58 -3.11 5.13 13.01
C ALA A 58 -2.18 3.92 12.82
N ILE A 59 -0.98 4.14 12.26
CA ILE A 59 0.00 3.07 12.08
C ILE A 59 0.42 2.47 13.42
N ARG A 60 0.79 3.30 14.40
CA ARG A 60 1.26 2.81 15.70
C ARG A 60 0.24 1.87 16.35
N LEU A 61 -1.05 2.24 16.35
CA LEU A 61 -2.11 1.44 16.95
C LEU A 61 -2.42 0.19 16.13
N LEU A 62 -2.58 0.33 14.81
CA LEU A 62 -2.92 -0.81 13.94
C LEU A 62 -1.77 -1.81 13.78
N GLU A 63 -0.51 -1.39 13.96
CA GLU A 63 0.64 -2.31 14.03
C GLU A 63 0.63 -3.15 15.31
N GLN A 64 0.21 -2.58 16.46
CA GLN A 64 0.09 -3.34 17.72
C GLN A 64 -0.99 -4.42 17.64
N GLU A 65 -1.97 -4.24 16.74
CA GLU A 65 -3.06 -5.19 16.49
C GLU A 65 -2.80 -6.13 15.30
N ASP A 66 -1.58 -6.12 14.72
CA ASP A 66 -1.20 -6.93 13.55
C ASP A 66 -2.14 -6.72 12.32
N LYS A 67 -2.75 -5.54 12.18
CA LYS A 67 -3.76 -5.26 11.13
C LYS A 67 -3.21 -4.70 9.83
N ILE A 68 -1.92 -4.35 9.79
CA ILE A 68 -1.30 -3.70 8.62
C ILE A 68 -0.53 -4.72 7.77
N TRP A 69 0.36 -5.49 8.39
CA TRP A 69 1.28 -6.37 7.67
C TRP A 69 1.70 -7.60 8.49
N HIS A 70 2.21 -8.61 7.79
CA HIS A 70 2.86 -9.78 8.38
C HIS A 70 4.23 -10.03 7.73
N GLU A 71 5.22 -10.44 8.52
CA GLU A 71 6.51 -10.92 8.02
C GLU A 71 6.37 -12.39 7.58
N THR A 72 6.86 -12.71 6.39
CA THR A 72 6.86 -14.08 5.87
C THR A 72 8.10 -14.36 5.02
N GLU A 73 8.37 -15.63 4.74
CA GLU A 73 9.49 -16.06 3.91
C GLU A 73 8.98 -16.66 2.61
N ILE A 74 9.52 -16.17 1.49
CA ILE A 74 9.27 -16.75 0.17
C ILE A 74 10.52 -17.44 -0.35
N LYS A 75 10.33 -18.56 -1.05
CA LYS A 75 11.38 -19.25 -1.80
C LYS A 75 11.32 -18.80 -3.25
N ILE A 76 12.36 -18.10 -3.69
CA ILE A 76 12.51 -17.66 -5.08
C ILE A 76 13.33 -18.74 -5.82
N GLY A 77 12.67 -19.51 -6.67
CA GLY A 77 13.31 -20.50 -7.55
C GLY A 77 13.80 -19.88 -8.85
N PHE A 78 15.01 -20.22 -9.28
CA PHE A 78 15.61 -19.72 -10.53
C PHE A 78 15.54 -20.79 -11.64
N GLY A 79 14.35 -20.95 -12.21
CA GLY A 79 14.10 -21.72 -13.44
C GLY A 79 14.19 -23.24 -13.30
N ASN A 80 13.26 -23.94 -13.95
CA ASN A 80 13.23 -25.40 -14.00
C ASN A 80 14.34 -25.90 -14.94
N LEU A 81 15.18 -26.81 -14.43
CA LEU A 81 16.03 -27.62 -15.29
C LEU A 81 15.12 -28.38 -16.26
N ASN A 82 15.40 -28.30 -17.56
CA ASN A 82 14.71 -29.13 -18.53
C ASN A 82 15.22 -30.58 -18.50
N VAL A 83 16.49 -30.78 -18.13
CA VAL A 83 17.19 -32.07 -17.98
C VAL A 83 18.14 -31.98 -16.79
N ASN A 84 18.20 -33.02 -15.95
CA ASN A 84 19.10 -33.11 -14.80
C ASN A 84 19.88 -34.43 -14.81
N GLU A 85 20.80 -34.63 -13.85
CA GLU A 85 21.63 -35.86 -13.77
C GLU A 85 20.84 -37.14 -13.50
N GLN A 86 19.61 -37.03 -13.00
CA GLN A 86 18.73 -38.15 -12.70
C GLN A 86 17.76 -38.46 -13.85
N SER A 87 17.76 -37.66 -14.92
CA SER A 87 16.89 -37.87 -16.09
C SER A 87 17.30 -39.16 -16.81
N LYS A 88 16.31 -40.02 -17.08
CA LYS A 88 16.53 -41.28 -17.81
C LYS A 88 16.08 -41.19 -19.26
N LYS A 89 15.22 -40.21 -19.55
CA LYS A 89 14.60 -40.04 -20.85
C LYS A 89 14.34 -38.58 -21.12
N ILE A 90 14.65 -38.15 -22.34
CA ILE A 90 14.40 -36.80 -22.81
C ILE A 90 13.56 -36.79 -24.09
N TYR A 91 12.74 -35.75 -24.22
CA TYR A 91 11.91 -35.44 -25.37
C TYR A 91 12.40 -34.14 -25.97
N ILE A 92 12.84 -34.18 -27.22
CA ILE A 92 13.44 -33.05 -27.94
C ILE A 92 12.45 -32.58 -29.00
N CYS A 93 12.06 -31.31 -28.92
CA CYS A 93 11.23 -30.67 -29.93
C CYS A 93 12.02 -30.53 -31.24
N PRO A 94 11.54 -31.09 -32.37
CA PRO A 94 12.26 -31.05 -33.64
C PRO A 94 12.31 -29.65 -34.26
N PHE A 95 11.38 -28.76 -33.86
CA PHE A 95 11.27 -27.40 -34.40
C PHE A 95 12.13 -26.41 -33.62
N SER A 96 12.01 -26.43 -32.28
CA SER A 96 12.65 -25.45 -31.38
C SER A 96 13.94 -25.92 -30.71
N GLY A 97 14.26 -27.21 -30.80
CA GLY A 97 15.35 -27.81 -30.03
C GLY A 97 15.11 -27.84 -28.52
N LYS A 98 13.96 -27.35 -28.02
CA LYS A 98 13.62 -27.40 -26.59
C LYS A 98 13.50 -28.85 -26.12
N VAL A 99 14.09 -29.14 -24.97
CA VAL A 99 14.14 -30.48 -24.37
C VAL A 99 13.28 -30.54 -23.12
N PHE A 100 12.68 -31.69 -22.87
CA PHE A 100 11.92 -32.01 -21.66
C PHE A 100 12.40 -33.35 -21.12
N ALA A 101 12.75 -33.44 -19.85
CA ALA A 101 13.06 -34.71 -19.20
C ALA A 101 11.85 -35.35 -18.53
N ASP A 102 11.95 -36.65 -18.32
CA ASP A 102 10.95 -37.48 -17.66
C ASP A 102 10.71 -37.15 -16.17
N ASN A 103 11.64 -36.45 -15.53
CA ASN A 103 11.63 -36.22 -14.09
C ASN A 103 11.65 -34.74 -13.66
N THR A 104 11.60 -33.80 -14.61
CA THR A 104 11.69 -32.35 -14.31
C THR A 104 10.33 -31.66 -14.21
N HIS A 105 9.26 -32.37 -14.57
CA HIS A 105 7.88 -31.89 -14.53
C HIS A 105 6.99 -32.94 -13.86
N PRO A 106 5.93 -32.57 -13.11
CA PRO A 106 5.02 -33.53 -12.50
C PRO A 106 4.38 -34.48 -13.52
N ASN A 107 4.06 -33.97 -14.71
CA ASN A 107 3.69 -34.76 -15.89
C ASN A 107 4.44 -34.24 -17.13
N PRO A 108 5.49 -34.94 -17.60
CA PRO A 108 6.27 -34.53 -18.75
C PRO A 108 5.46 -34.42 -20.05
N GLN A 109 4.43 -35.27 -20.23
CA GLN A 109 3.61 -35.26 -21.44
C GLN A 109 2.75 -33.99 -21.52
N ASP A 110 2.18 -33.54 -20.41
CA ASP A 110 1.38 -32.30 -20.36
C ASP A 110 2.26 -31.07 -20.64
N ALA A 111 3.45 -31.02 -20.07
CA ALA A 111 4.41 -29.95 -20.34
C ALA A 111 4.82 -29.89 -21.82
N ILE A 112 4.98 -31.06 -22.44
CA ILE A 112 5.22 -31.20 -23.89
C ILE A 112 4.00 -30.68 -24.68
N TYR A 113 2.79 -31.10 -24.32
CA TYR A 113 1.56 -30.68 -25.02
C TYR A 113 1.33 -29.17 -24.94
N ASP A 114 1.47 -28.59 -23.75
CA ASP A 114 1.34 -27.16 -23.52
C ASP A 114 2.34 -26.37 -24.37
N TRP A 115 3.59 -26.86 -24.47
CA TRP A 115 4.60 -26.21 -25.29
C TRP A 115 4.28 -26.28 -26.78
N VAL A 116 3.89 -27.45 -27.32
CA VAL A 116 3.55 -27.61 -28.75
C VAL A 116 2.44 -26.65 -29.16
N SER A 117 1.43 -26.50 -28.30
CA SER A 117 0.30 -25.62 -28.59
C SER A 117 0.74 -24.16 -28.80
N ARG A 118 1.79 -23.72 -28.11
CA ARG A 118 2.30 -22.34 -28.12
C ARG A 118 3.59 -22.14 -28.92
N CYS A 119 4.19 -23.20 -29.45
CA CYS A 119 5.49 -23.13 -30.15
C CYS A 119 5.37 -22.33 -31.46
N PRO A 120 6.02 -21.15 -31.57
CA PRO A 120 5.91 -20.31 -32.77
C PRO A 120 6.57 -20.95 -34.00
N GLU A 121 7.61 -21.76 -33.80
CA GLU A 121 8.40 -22.41 -34.86
C GLU A 121 7.72 -23.67 -35.44
N ASN A 122 6.67 -24.18 -34.79
CA ASN A 122 5.89 -25.29 -35.31
C ASN A 122 4.80 -24.79 -36.27
N THR A 123 5.11 -24.86 -37.57
CA THR A 123 4.23 -24.51 -38.69
C THR A 123 3.48 -25.72 -39.26
N GLU A 124 3.88 -26.94 -38.89
CA GLU A 124 3.26 -28.17 -39.39
C GLU A 124 1.89 -28.42 -38.73
N ARG A 125 0.88 -28.73 -39.54
CA ARG A 125 -0.47 -29.03 -39.08
C ARG A 125 -1.02 -30.30 -39.71
N VAL A 126 -1.72 -31.11 -38.91
CA VAL A 126 -2.49 -32.27 -39.35
C VAL A 126 -3.90 -32.12 -38.79
N GLY A 127 -4.92 -32.11 -39.67
CA GLY A 127 -6.31 -31.89 -39.25
C GLY A 127 -6.57 -30.54 -38.59
N GLY A 128 -5.81 -29.50 -38.94
CA GLY A 128 -5.93 -28.14 -38.37
C GLY A 128 -5.19 -27.93 -37.04
N LEU A 129 -4.74 -29.00 -36.38
CA LEU A 129 -3.96 -28.97 -35.14
C LEU A 129 -2.45 -29.04 -35.42
N ARG A 130 -1.64 -28.39 -34.58
CA ARG A 130 -0.18 -28.45 -34.64
C ARG A 130 0.32 -29.88 -34.44
N VAL A 131 1.28 -30.29 -35.28
CA VAL A 131 1.85 -31.64 -35.23
C VAL A 131 2.59 -31.86 -33.90
N LYS A 132 2.29 -33.00 -33.26
CA LYS A 132 2.82 -33.41 -31.95
C LYS A 132 3.94 -34.44 -32.14
N ARG A 133 5.06 -34.01 -32.73
CA ARG A 133 6.24 -34.85 -32.97
C ARG A 133 7.38 -34.45 -32.05
N PHE A 134 8.02 -35.44 -31.41
CA PHE A 134 9.22 -35.28 -30.59
C PHE A 134 10.22 -36.36 -30.93
N TYR A 135 11.50 -36.02 -30.90
CA TYR A 135 12.54 -37.03 -30.78
C TYR A 135 12.62 -37.48 -29.33
N ILE A 136 12.80 -38.77 -29.14
CA ILE A 136 12.96 -39.37 -27.83
C ILE A 136 14.37 -39.92 -27.76
N SER A 137 15.11 -39.57 -26.71
CA SER A 137 16.43 -40.13 -26.44
C SER A 137 16.50 -40.62 -25.00
N GLU A 138 17.07 -41.82 -24.85
CA GLU A 138 17.44 -42.43 -23.57
C GLU A 138 18.98 -42.59 -23.50
N ASP A 139 19.69 -42.04 -24.48
CA ASP A 139 21.15 -42.09 -24.57
C ASP A 139 21.80 -41.13 -23.55
N PRO A 140 22.60 -41.64 -22.60
CA PRO A 140 23.28 -40.82 -21.61
C PRO A 140 24.22 -39.75 -22.19
N GLU A 141 24.85 -39.99 -23.34
CA GLU A 141 25.75 -39.01 -23.97
C GLU A 141 24.97 -37.83 -24.54
N VAL A 142 23.85 -38.13 -25.20
CA VAL A 142 22.92 -37.10 -25.71
C VAL A 142 22.35 -36.31 -24.54
N MET A 143 21.90 -36.97 -23.46
CA MET A 143 21.35 -36.29 -22.27
C MET A 143 22.39 -35.38 -21.61
N LYS A 144 23.64 -35.81 -21.46
CA LYS A 144 24.73 -34.99 -20.93
C LYS A 144 24.97 -33.70 -21.72
N SER A 145 24.70 -33.70 -23.03
CA SER A 145 24.83 -32.49 -23.85
C SER A 145 23.78 -31.42 -23.53
N TYR A 146 22.63 -31.84 -22.98
CA TYR A 146 21.48 -30.98 -22.64
C TYR A 146 21.39 -30.64 -21.14
N ILE A 147 22.15 -31.31 -20.28
CA ILE A 147 22.29 -30.88 -18.87
C ILE A 147 22.92 -29.49 -18.88
N ALA A 148 22.26 -28.53 -18.24
CA ALA A 148 22.74 -27.16 -18.19
C ALA A 148 24.17 -27.13 -17.64
N LYS A 149 25.13 -26.71 -18.47
CA LYS A 149 26.56 -26.63 -18.10
C LYS A 149 26.83 -25.57 -17.01
N VAL A 150 25.87 -24.68 -16.77
CA VAL A 150 25.90 -23.69 -15.70
C VAL A 150 25.03 -24.20 -14.55
N LYS A 151 25.65 -24.40 -13.38
CA LYS A 151 24.89 -24.68 -12.15
C LYS A 151 23.92 -23.54 -11.90
N HIS A 152 22.63 -23.87 -11.87
CA HIS A 152 21.59 -22.89 -11.53
C HIS A 152 21.83 -22.37 -10.12
N LYS A 153 21.48 -21.09 -9.90
CA LYS A 153 21.49 -20.51 -8.57
C LYS A 153 20.52 -21.30 -7.69
N ALA A 154 20.98 -21.73 -6.52
CA ALA A 154 20.12 -22.34 -5.53
C ALA A 154 18.93 -21.41 -5.24
N PRO A 155 17.73 -21.96 -4.96
CA PRO A 155 16.60 -21.14 -4.58
C PRO A 155 16.98 -20.29 -3.38
N ILE A 156 16.65 -19.00 -3.45
CA ILE A 156 16.95 -18.06 -2.38
C ILE A 156 15.70 -17.91 -1.52
N THR A 157 15.83 -18.14 -0.23
CA THR A 157 14.81 -17.74 0.74
C THR A 157 14.96 -16.25 1.01
N LYS A 158 13.87 -15.49 0.84
CA LYS A 158 13.85 -14.06 1.11
C LYS A 158 12.70 -13.73 2.06
N LYS A 159 13.04 -12.98 3.12
CA LYS A 159 12.05 -12.35 3.99
C LYS A 159 11.33 -11.23 3.23
N VAL A 160 10.02 -11.25 3.28
CA VAL A 160 9.12 -10.28 2.65
C VAL A 160 7.99 -9.91 3.61
N PHE A 161 7.32 -8.82 3.33
CA PHE A 161 6.22 -8.32 4.14
C PHE A 161 4.93 -8.38 3.32
N SER A 162 3.90 -9.03 3.85
CA SER A 162 2.59 -9.12 3.20
C SER A 162 1.62 -8.10 3.80
N SER A 163 0.89 -7.37 2.96
CA SER A 163 -0.20 -6.49 3.41
C SER A 163 -1.41 -7.32 3.84
N VAL A 164 -1.90 -7.10 5.06
CA VAL A 164 -3.12 -7.76 5.57
C VAL A 164 -4.37 -7.34 4.78
N LEU A 165 -4.34 -6.17 4.16
CA LEU A 165 -5.49 -5.57 3.48
C LEU A 165 -5.62 -6.02 2.03
N SER A 166 -4.50 -6.23 1.32
CA SER A 166 -4.49 -6.58 -0.10
C SER A 166 -3.83 -7.92 -0.44
N GLY A 167 -3.08 -8.52 0.49
CA GLY A 167 -2.24 -9.68 0.23
C GLY A 167 -0.99 -9.37 -0.61
N LYS A 168 -0.76 -8.12 -1.04
CA LYS A 168 0.44 -7.73 -1.79
C LYS A 168 1.70 -8.00 -0.98
N LEU A 169 2.76 -8.45 -1.66
CA LEU A 169 4.08 -8.68 -1.06
C LEU A 169 5.02 -7.51 -1.33
N PHE A 170 5.76 -7.11 -0.30
CA PHE A 170 6.70 -6.01 -0.33
C PHE A 170 8.08 -6.49 0.13
N GLY A 171 9.12 -5.90 -0.44
CA GLY A 171 10.50 -6.21 -0.08
C GLY A 171 10.96 -5.61 1.24
N SER A 172 10.22 -4.66 1.80
CA SER A 172 10.52 -3.99 3.08
C SER A 172 9.24 -3.56 3.79
N LYS A 173 9.34 -3.36 5.11
CA LYS A 173 8.24 -2.87 5.96
C LYS A 173 7.77 -1.49 5.54
N GLU A 174 8.70 -0.59 5.23
CA GLU A 174 8.43 0.79 4.80
C GLU A 174 7.62 0.83 3.51
N GLY A 175 7.85 -0.12 2.60
CA GLY A 175 7.08 -0.27 1.37
C GLY A 175 5.60 -0.55 1.66
N VAL A 176 5.31 -1.43 2.64
CA VAL A 176 3.94 -1.72 3.05
C VAL A 176 3.29 -0.50 3.71
N LEU A 177 4.03 0.17 4.61
CA LEU A 177 3.51 1.35 5.32
C LEU A 177 3.21 2.51 4.37
N LYS A 178 4.03 2.70 3.34
CA LYS A 178 3.78 3.71 2.31
C LYS A 178 2.52 3.39 1.50
N ASP A 179 2.36 2.15 1.06
CA ASP A 179 1.14 1.70 0.37
C ASP A 179 -0.09 1.84 1.28
N PHE A 180 0.06 1.55 2.57
CA PHE A 180 -0.99 1.71 3.58
C PHE A 180 -1.46 3.16 3.69
N LYS A 181 -0.52 4.11 3.92
CA LYS A 181 -0.84 5.55 4.03
C LYS A 181 -1.52 6.10 2.78
N GLN A 182 -1.08 5.66 1.60
CA GLN A 182 -1.56 6.20 0.33
C GLN A 182 -2.94 5.66 -0.08
N ASN A 183 -3.20 4.38 0.19
CA ASN A 183 -4.36 3.70 -0.39
C ASN A 183 -5.48 3.43 0.62
N TYR A 184 -5.21 3.48 1.93
CA TYR A 184 -6.17 3.05 2.95
C TYR A 184 -6.48 4.12 4.00
N LEU A 185 -5.60 5.11 4.17
CA LEU A 185 -5.86 6.27 5.03
C LEU A 185 -6.35 7.44 4.18
N HIS A 186 -7.50 7.99 4.55
CA HIS A 186 -8.12 9.09 3.82
C HIS A 186 -7.96 10.36 4.68
N PRO A 187 -7.20 11.36 4.22
CA PRO A 187 -7.05 12.63 4.93
C PRO A 187 -8.40 13.30 5.14
N MET A 188 -8.56 13.92 6.30
CA MET A 188 -9.75 14.69 6.68
C MET A 188 -9.32 15.95 7.42
N SER A 189 -10.20 16.94 7.43
CA SER A 189 -10.12 18.08 8.35
C SER A 189 -10.91 17.82 9.64
N LEU A 190 -10.57 18.53 10.70
CA LEU A 190 -11.21 18.49 12.00
C LEU A 190 -12.66 18.98 11.92
N ALA A 191 -12.94 19.90 10.99
CA ALA A 191 -14.31 20.29 10.63
C ALA A 191 -15.11 19.11 10.05
N GLU A 192 -14.52 18.30 9.17
CA GLU A 192 -15.17 17.08 8.66
C GLU A 192 -15.32 16.02 9.76
N VAL A 193 -14.36 15.91 10.68
CA VAL A 193 -14.44 15.00 11.83
C VAL A 193 -15.59 15.38 12.77
N GLN A 194 -15.82 16.68 13.00
CA GLN A 194 -16.92 17.15 13.83
C GLN A 194 -18.29 16.94 13.16
N ASN A 195 -18.37 17.12 11.83
CA ASN A 195 -19.62 17.08 11.09
C ASN A 195 -20.07 15.66 10.67
N GLN A 196 -19.25 14.63 10.90
CA GLN A 196 -19.59 13.24 10.58
C GLN A 196 -20.13 12.50 11.80
N ASN A 197 -21.08 11.58 11.58
CA ASN A 197 -21.68 10.73 12.63
C ASN A 197 -21.56 9.23 12.33
N LYS A 198 -20.82 8.86 11.29
CA LYS A 198 -20.78 7.50 10.74
C LYS A 198 -19.59 6.69 11.26
N TYR A 199 -18.51 7.37 11.60
CA TYR A 199 -17.23 6.80 11.96
C TYR A 199 -16.92 7.08 13.42
N GLN A 200 -16.25 6.13 14.05
CA GLN A 200 -15.77 6.26 15.42
C GLN A 200 -14.49 7.11 15.43
N ILE A 201 -14.32 7.91 16.47
CA ILE A 201 -13.10 8.67 16.71
C ILE A 201 -12.29 7.86 17.71
N GLU A 202 -11.00 7.64 17.42
CA GLU A 202 -10.08 6.96 18.33
C GLU A 202 -10.02 7.70 19.68
N GLU A 203 -9.92 6.94 20.78
CA GLU A 203 -10.14 7.47 22.13
C GLU A 203 -9.19 8.60 22.51
N HIS A 204 -7.90 8.49 22.19
CA HIS A 204 -6.93 9.55 22.45
C HIS A 204 -7.25 10.82 21.64
N PHE A 205 -7.62 10.65 20.37
CA PHE A 205 -8.02 11.76 19.53
C PHE A 205 -9.33 12.41 20.01
N LEU A 206 -10.30 11.62 20.46
CA LEU A 206 -11.54 12.13 21.04
C LEU A 206 -11.28 12.93 22.32
N ALA A 207 -10.42 12.43 23.19
CA ALA A 207 -10.00 13.13 24.40
C ALA A 207 -9.30 14.46 24.07
N PHE A 208 -8.48 14.48 23.01
CA PHE A 208 -7.89 15.72 22.51
C PHE A 208 -8.96 16.72 22.09
N ILE A 209 -9.94 16.31 21.27
CA ILE A 209 -11.02 17.18 20.79
C ILE A 209 -11.79 17.74 21.98
N GLN A 210 -12.21 16.90 22.93
CA GLN A 210 -12.97 17.33 24.12
C GLN A 210 -12.19 18.32 24.98
N LYS A 211 -10.87 18.15 25.10
CA LYS A 211 -10.01 19.05 25.86
C LYS A 211 -9.88 20.44 25.21
N HIS A 212 -9.85 20.49 23.88
CA HIS A 212 -9.56 21.72 23.14
C HIS A 212 -10.80 22.41 22.57
N LEU A 213 -11.92 21.70 22.42
CA LEU A 213 -13.17 22.23 21.89
C LEU A 213 -14.15 22.53 23.04
N ASN A 214 -13.94 23.67 23.70
CA ASN A 214 -14.83 24.20 24.73
C ASN A 214 -14.95 25.73 24.66
N GLU A 215 -16.00 26.27 25.26
CA GLU A 215 -16.32 27.70 25.21
C GLU A 215 -15.18 28.60 25.69
N GLU A 216 -14.47 28.21 26.75
CA GLU A 216 -13.33 28.98 27.27
C GLU A 216 -12.23 29.11 26.20
N LYS A 217 -11.90 28.02 25.52
CA LYS A 217 -10.81 28.00 24.52
C LYS A 217 -11.22 28.68 23.21
N VAL A 218 -12.50 28.66 22.85
CA VAL A 218 -13.05 29.44 21.74
C VAL A 218 -13.06 30.94 22.10
N GLY A 219 -13.44 31.29 23.32
CA GLY A 219 -13.37 32.67 23.83
C GLY A 219 -11.94 33.21 23.82
N ASP A 220 -10.98 32.44 24.33
CA ASP A 220 -9.55 32.76 24.29
C ASP A 220 -9.07 33.04 22.85
N PHE A 221 -9.60 32.30 21.86
CA PHE A 221 -9.30 32.48 20.44
C PHE A 221 -9.87 33.78 19.88
N VAL A 222 -11.14 34.07 20.13
CA VAL A 222 -11.78 35.32 19.71
C VAL A 222 -11.06 36.53 20.32
N GLU A 223 -10.74 36.48 21.62
CA GLU A 223 -9.99 37.54 22.29
C GLU A 223 -8.59 37.75 21.70
N ALA A 224 -7.92 36.67 21.27
CA ALA A 224 -6.62 36.77 20.64
C ALA A 224 -6.72 37.39 19.24
N LEU A 225 -7.77 37.07 18.47
CA LEU A 225 -8.01 37.64 17.15
C LEU A 225 -8.36 39.14 17.21
N LEU A 226 -9.13 39.58 18.21
CA LEU A 226 -9.46 41.01 18.40
C LEU A 226 -8.23 41.91 18.61
N ARG A 227 -7.07 41.33 18.97
CA ARG A 227 -5.82 42.06 19.12
C ARG A 227 -5.05 42.24 17.81
N ILE A 228 -5.56 41.69 16.71
CA ILE A 228 -4.94 41.68 15.39
C ILE A 228 -5.92 42.37 14.43
N GLU A 229 -5.54 43.56 13.95
CA GLU A 229 -6.44 44.42 13.15
C GLU A 229 -7.02 43.71 11.92
N GLU A 230 -6.24 42.84 11.28
CA GLU A 230 -6.65 42.12 10.08
C GLU A 230 -7.80 41.11 10.32
N PHE A 231 -8.01 40.69 11.58
CA PHE A 231 -9.06 39.73 11.92
C PHE A 231 -10.35 40.36 12.46
N ILE A 232 -10.35 41.65 12.80
CA ILE A 232 -11.50 42.36 13.37
C ILE A 232 -12.77 42.18 12.52
N PRO A 233 -12.76 42.35 11.17
CA PRO A 233 -13.97 42.21 10.37
C PRO A 233 -14.59 40.81 10.41
N TYR A 234 -13.79 39.77 10.61
CA TYR A 234 -14.29 38.40 10.72
C TYR A 234 -14.90 38.14 12.09
N VAL A 235 -14.29 38.69 13.15
CA VAL A 235 -14.80 38.56 14.51
C VAL A 235 -16.14 39.28 14.66
N GLU A 236 -16.26 40.52 14.15
CA GLU A 236 -17.52 41.28 14.18
C GLU A 236 -18.65 40.47 13.55
N LYS A 237 -18.40 39.89 12.37
CA LYS A 237 -19.36 39.04 11.66
C LYS A 237 -19.80 37.78 12.44
N TRP A 238 -18.97 37.25 13.34
CA TRP A 238 -19.34 36.09 14.15
C TRP A 238 -20.11 36.45 15.42
N MET A 239 -20.05 37.72 15.83
CA MET A 239 -20.71 38.24 17.02
C MET A 239 -22.09 38.85 16.73
N GLU A 240 -22.38 39.14 15.45
CA GLU A 240 -23.71 39.49 14.92
C GLU A 240 -24.64 38.27 14.83
#